data_AF-A0A7J7XB27-F1
#
_entry.id   AF-A0A7J7XB27-F1
#
_cell.length_a   1.000
_cell.length_b   1.000
_cell.length_c   1.000
_cell.angle_alpha   90.00
_cell.angle_beta   90.00
_cell.angle_gamma   90.00
#
_symmetry.space_group_name_H-M   'P 1'
#
loop_
_entity.id
_entity.type
_entity.pdbx_description
1 polymer ?
#
loop_
_entity_poly.entity_id
_entity_poly.type
_entity_poly.pdbx_seq_one_letter_code
_entity_poly.pdbx_strand_id
1 'polypeptide(L)'
;MGKEKTHINIVVIGQVDSGKSTTAGHLIYKCGGVDKRTIEKFEKEAAEMGNDSFKHAWVLDKRKAEWEQISPLISPCGNSRPASIIQERYEEIVKEVSTFIKKIGYNPDTVAFEPISGWNGDNMLEPSAHMSWFKGWKVTRKDGSASGTTLLEALDCILPPTHPTDKPLHLPLQDVYKIGGIGTVPVGRVETGVLKPGMVVTCAPVNVSTEVKSVEMHHEAFE
;
A
#
# COMPACT_ATOMS: atom_id res chain seq x y z
N MET A 1 10.49 -24.41 1.13
CA MET A 1 10.68 -22.97 0.83
C MET A 1 9.33 -22.28 0.78
N GLY A 2 9.25 -21.02 1.20
CA GLY A 2 8.09 -20.18 0.86
C GLY A 2 8.08 -19.90 -0.64
N LYS A 3 6.90 -19.72 -1.23
CA LYS A 3 6.79 -19.23 -2.61
C LYS A 3 7.33 -17.80 -2.68
N GLU A 4 8.02 -17.48 -3.76
CA GLU A 4 8.36 -16.11 -4.11
C GLU A 4 7.07 -15.28 -4.20
N LYS A 5 7.09 -14.08 -3.60
CA LYS A 5 5.92 -13.20 -3.50
C LYS A 5 6.17 -11.93 -4.31
N THR A 6 5.19 -11.54 -5.10
CA THR A 6 5.22 -10.24 -5.80
C THR A 6 5.22 -9.10 -4.79
N HIS A 7 6.12 -8.15 -4.95
CA HIS A 7 6.15 -6.94 -4.12
C HIS A 7 5.06 -5.96 -4.56
N ILE A 8 4.27 -5.46 -3.60
CA ILE A 8 3.22 -4.47 -3.82
C ILE A 8 3.41 -3.35 -2.80
N ASN A 9 3.33 -2.10 -3.27
CA ASN A 9 3.37 -0.91 -2.42
C ASN A 9 1.94 -0.49 -2.06
N ILE A 10 1.68 -0.22 -0.78
CA ILE A 10 0.36 0.15 -0.24
C ILE A 10 0.51 1.46 0.53
N VAL A 11 -0.45 2.37 0.40
CA VAL A 11 -0.58 3.57 1.25
C VAL A 11 -1.97 3.63 1.89
N VAL A 12 -2.08 4.32 3.03
CA VAL A 12 -3.27 4.35 3.88
C VAL A 12 -3.65 5.81 4.19
N ILE A 13 -4.91 6.19 3.98
CA ILE A 13 -5.51 7.48 4.40
C ILE A 13 -6.86 7.33 5.13
N GLY A 14 -7.50 8.48 5.29
CA GLY A 14 -8.64 8.78 6.12
C GLY A 14 -8.34 10.12 6.78
N GLN A 15 -9.38 10.77 7.28
CA GLN A 15 -9.28 11.99 8.06
C GLN A 15 -8.33 11.82 9.27
N VAL A 16 -7.88 12.92 9.87
CA VAL A 16 -7.31 12.88 11.23
C VAL A 16 -8.29 12.11 12.14
N ASP A 17 -7.74 11.33 13.08
CA ASP A 17 -8.47 10.45 14.00
C ASP A 17 -9.26 9.27 13.39
N SER A 18 -9.18 9.02 12.08
CA SER A 18 -9.83 7.86 11.43
C SER A 18 -9.17 6.49 11.71
N GLY A 19 -8.28 6.38 12.70
CA GLY A 19 -7.65 5.12 13.11
C GLY A 19 -6.54 4.56 12.20
N LYS A 20 -6.10 5.27 11.14
CA LYS A 20 -5.11 4.81 10.13
C LYS A 20 -3.91 4.05 10.71
N SER A 21 -3.16 4.69 11.60
CA SER A 21 -1.93 4.15 12.19
C SER A 21 -2.20 2.94 13.06
N THR A 22 -3.33 2.93 13.77
CA THR A 22 -3.78 1.77 14.56
C THR A 22 -4.06 0.58 13.64
N THR A 23 -4.85 0.77 12.58
CA THR A 23 -5.18 -0.29 11.62
C THR A 23 -3.94 -0.85 10.93
N ALA A 24 -3.10 0.01 10.37
CA ALA A 24 -1.89 -0.41 9.65
C ALA A 24 -0.86 -1.05 10.58
N GLY A 25 -0.69 -0.52 11.80
CA GLY A 25 0.17 -1.09 12.83
C GLY A 25 -0.33 -2.45 13.35
N HIS A 26 -1.65 -2.62 13.50
CA HIS A 26 -2.27 -3.89 13.88
C HIS A 26 -2.07 -4.94 12.78
N LEU A 27 -2.22 -4.57 11.50
CA LEU A 27 -1.95 -5.45 10.37
C LEU A 27 -0.48 -5.91 10.36
N ILE A 28 0.48 -4.97 10.46
CA ILE A 28 1.92 -5.26 10.51
C ILE A 28 2.26 -6.19 11.69
N TYR A 29 1.67 -5.92 12.86
CA TYR A 29 1.81 -6.73 14.07
C TYR A 29 1.32 -8.17 13.85
N LYS A 30 0.08 -8.35 13.39
CA LYS A 30 -0.53 -9.69 13.21
C LYS A 30 0.08 -10.48 12.04
N CYS A 31 0.52 -9.81 10.97
CA CYS A 31 1.21 -10.46 9.85
C CYS A 31 2.69 -10.79 10.14
N GLY A 32 3.21 -10.49 11.34
CA GLY A 32 4.59 -10.81 11.74
C GLY A 32 5.66 -9.95 11.05
N GLY A 33 5.31 -8.75 10.58
CA GLY A 33 6.25 -7.81 9.93
C GLY A 33 7.23 -7.12 10.90
N VAL A 34 7.16 -7.45 12.19
CA VAL A 34 8.05 -6.99 13.26
C VAL A 34 8.44 -8.19 14.10
N ASP A 35 9.71 -8.27 14.50
CA ASP A 35 10.17 -9.34 15.37
C ASP A 35 9.60 -9.19 16.81
N LYS A 36 9.50 -10.32 17.52
CA LYS A 36 8.91 -10.35 18.87
C LYS A 36 9.64 -9.47 19.88
N ARG A 37 10.96 -9.29 19.78
CA ARG A 37 11.72 -8.47 20.74
C ARG A 37 11.45 -6.99 20.54
N THR A 38 11.35 -6.55 19.29
CA THR A 38 10.94 -5.18 18.95
C THR A 38 9.50 -4.91 19.35
N ILE A 39 8.60 -5.90 19.22
CA ILE A 39 7.23 -5.84 19.76
C ILE A 39 7.24 -5.66 21.29
N GLU A 40 7.90 -6.55 22.03
CA GLU A 40 8.00 -6.49 23.51
C GLU A 40 8.58 -5.15 23.99
N LYS A 41 9.57 -4.61 23.26
CA LYS A 41 10.12 -3.28 23.50
C LYS A 41 9.09 -2.17 23.30
N PHE A 42 8.32 -2.18 22.22
CA PHE A 42 7.29 -1.17 21.97
C PHE A 42 6.11 -1.26 22.95
N GLU A 43 5.70 -2.46 23.35
CA GLU A 43 4.68 -2.64 24.40
C GLU A 43 5.18 -2.06 25.74
N LYS A 44 6.44 -2.29 26.12
CA LYS A 44 7.05 -1.70 27.32
C LYS A 44 7.14 -0.17 27.25
N GLU A 45 7.62 0.39 26.13
CA GLU A 45 7.70 1.85 25.94
C GLU A 45 6.31 2.51 25.98
N ALA A 46 5.27 1.88 25.43
CA ALA A 46 3.89 2.39 25.48
C ALA A 46 3.30 2.36 26.90
N ALA A 47 3.56 1.29 27.66
CA ALA A 47 3.13 1.15 29.05
C ALA A 47 3.81 2.18 29.98
N GLU A 48 5.12 2.40 29.80
CA GLU A 48 5.89 3.42 30.56
C GLU A 48 5.38 4.85 30.31
N MET A 49 4.83 5.13 29.12
CA MET A 49 4.20 6.41 28.79
C MET A 49 2.71 6.50 29.22
N GLY A 50 2.22 5.52 29.99
CA GLY A 50 0.84 5.48 30.50
C GLY A 50 -0.19 5.33 29.39
N ASN A 51 0.20 4.75 28.25
CA ASN A 51 -0.59 4.77 27.03
C ASN A 51 -0.64 3.39 26.35
N ASP A 52 -0.92 2.34 27.14
CA ASP A 52 -1.20 0.94 26.72
C ASP A 52 -2.11 0.86 25.49
N SER A 53 -3.02 1.82 25.38
CA SER A 53 -3.91 2.10 24.27
C SER A 53 -3.22 2.16 22.89
N PHE A 54 -1.97 2.63 22.78
CA PHE A 54 -1.36 2.97 21.49
C PHE A 54 -0.33 1.95 20.96
N LYS A 55 -0.22 0.77 21.59
CA LYS A 55 0.79 -0.24 21.25
C LYS A 55 0.87 -0.62 19.75
N HIS A 56 -0.26 -0.63 19.05
CA HIS A 56 -0.30 -0.91 17.61
C HIS A 56 0.15 0.29 16.76
N ALA A 57 -0.25 1.52 17.11
CA ALA A 57 0.17 2.73 16.39
C ALA A 57 1.68 3.00 16.52
N TRP A 58 2.26 2.64 17.67
CA TRP A 58 3.70 2.81 17.96
C TRP A 58 4.64 2.06 17.00
N VAL A 59 4.18 0.94 16.43
CA VAL A 59 4.90 0.18 15.39
C VAL A 59 5.23 1.06 14.17
N LEU A 60 4.39 2.06 13.88
CA LEU A 60 4.57 3.00 12.77
C LEU A 60 5.18 4.33 13.22
N ASP A 61 4.83 4.86 14.39
CA ASP A 61 5.35 6.14 14.87
C ASP A 61 6.88 6.13 15.05
N LYS A 62 7.49 4.98 15.39
CA LYS A 62 8.95 4.81 15.50
C LYS A 62 9.68 4.70 14.16
N ARG A 63 8.96 4.58 13.03
CA ARG A 63 9.54 4.51 11.67
C ARG A 63 9.32 5.79 10.84
N LYS A 64 8.85 6.88 11.46
CA LYS A 64 8.51 8.14 10.78
C LYS A 64 9.73 8.90 10.26
N ALA A 65 10.09 8.63 9.02
CA ALA A 65 10.55 9.63 8.07
C ALA A 65 9.60 9.60 6.85
N GLU A 66 9.06 10.79 6.51
CA GLU A 66 8.39 11.12 5.23
C GLU A 66 6.94 10.65 4.91
N TRP A 67 6.01 11.63 5.01
CA TRP A 67 4.90 11.99 4.09
C TRP A 67 3.68 11.04 3.82
N GLU A 68 2.77 11.51 2.94
CA GLU A 68 1.30 11.26 2.94
C GLU A 68 0.74 10.45 1.73
N GLN A 69 -0.56 10.05 1.77
CA GLN A 69 -1.50 9.77 0.62
C GLN A 69 -1.36 8.45 -0.22
N ILE A 70 -2.37 7.57 -0.48
CA ILE A 70 -3.87 7.56 -0.44
C ILE A 70 -4.51 6.15 -0.12
N SER A 71 -5.50 6.01 0.81
CA SER A 71 -6.66 5.03 0.80
C SER A 71 -7.60 5.03 2.07
N PRO A 72 -8.93 5.30 2.02
CA PRO A 72 -9.78 5.45 3.23
C PRO A 72 -10.27 4.13 3.88
N LEU A 73 -10.21 4.05 5.22
CA LEU A 73 -10.73 2.92 6.01
C LEU A 73 -11.89 3.31 6.93
N ILE A 74 -12.91 2.46 7.01
CA ILE A 74 -14.14 2.66 7.80
C ILE A 74 -14.00 1.91 9.13
N SER A 75 -13.75 2.64 10.23
CA SER A 75 -13.79 2.09 11.58
C SER A 75 -15.16 2.33 12.22
N PRO A 76 -15.93 1.29 12.63
CA PRO A 76 -17.15 1.49 13.39
C PRO A 76 -16.79 1.92 14.82
N CYS A 77 -17.30 3.08 15.24
CA CYS A 77 -17.11 3.59 16.59
C CYS A 77 -17.92 2.80 17.63
N GLY A 78 -17.22 1.98 18.41
CA GLY A 78 -17.61 1.57 19.77
C GLY A 78 -18.57 0.39 19.89
N ASN A 79 -18.22 -0.55 20.77
CA ASN A 79 -19.00 -1.75 21.12
C ASN A 79 -20.31 -1.47 21.91
N SER A 80 -20.90 -0.27 21.76
CA SER A 80 -22.06 0.21 22.54
C SER A 80 -23.34 0.44 21.73
N ARG A 81 -23.33 0.15 20.42
CA ARG A 81 -24.50 0.28 19.54
C ARG A 81 -25.00 -1.09 19.07
N PRO A 82 -26.33 -1.31 18.95
CA PRO A 82 -26.87 -2.55 18.40
C PRO A 82 -26.48 -2.73 16.93
N ALA A 83 -26.30 -3.98 16.51
CA ALA A 83 -25.76 -4.32 15.19
C ALA A 83 -26.55 -3.74 14.00
N SER A 84 -27.88 -3.58 14.12
CA SER A 84 -28.72 -2.95 13.10
C SER A 84 -28.32 -1.51 12.79
N ILE A 85 -28.05 -0.70 13.81
CA ILE A 85 -27.61 0.70 13.65
C ILE A 85 -26.21 0.76 13.02
N ILE A 86 -25.36 -0.23 13.28
CA ILE A 86 -24.03 -0.33 12.67
C ILE A 86 -24.16 -0.70 11.18
N GLN A 87 -25.05 -1.64 10.84
CA GLN A 87 -25.34 -2.02 9.45
C GLN A 87 -25.91 -0.83 8.65
N GLU A 88 -26.96 -0.17 9.15
CA GLU A 88 -27.59 0.98 8.47
C GLU A 88 -26.55 2.09 8.21
N ARG A 89 -25.72 2.41 9.20
CA ARG A 89 -24.66 3.43 9.05
C ARG A 89 -23.56 2.99 8.08
N TYR A 90 -23.22 1.70 8.04
CA TYR A 90 -22.27 1.17 7.05
C TYR A 90 -22.82 1.32 5.62
N GLU A 91 -24.07 0.92 5.38
CA GLU A 91 -24.71 1.03 4.06
C GLU A 91 -24.82 2.48 3.57
N GLU A 92 -25.12 3.42 4.48
CA GLU A 92 -25.09 4.86 4.24
C GLU A 92 -23.69 5.34 3.79
N ILE A 93 -22.63 5.00 4.54
CA ILE A 93 -21.26 5.39 4.23
C ILE A 93 -20.81 4.80 2.88
N VAL A 94 -21.11 3.53 2.61
CA VAL A 94 -20.78 2.88 1.32
C VAL A 94 -21.41 3.65 0.15
N LYS A 95 -22.66 4.09 0.29
CA LYS A 95 -23.37 4.87 -0.74
C LYS A 95 -22.76 6.26 -0.95
N GLU A 96 -22.42 6.97 0.12
CA GLU A 96 -21.77 8.28 0.05
C GLU A 96 -20.37 8.19 -0.59
N VAL A 97 -19.54 7.28 -0.09
CA VAL A 97 -18.16 7.08 -0.59
C VAL A 97 -18.17 6.59 -2.03
N SER A 98 -19.06 5.66 -2.40
CA SER A 98 -19.25 5.21 -3.80
C SER A 98 -19.62 6.38 -4.73
N THR A 99 -20.47 7.31 -4.26
CA THR A 99 -20.83 8.50 -5.02
C THR A 99 -19.64 9.45 -5.17
N PHE A 100 -18.81 9.59 -4.13
CA PHE A 100 -17.63 10.45 -4.12
C PHE A 100 -16.51 9.92 -5.04
N ILE A 101 -16.11 8.65 -4.90
CA ILE A 101 -15.03 8.05 -5.73
C ILE A 101 -15.42 7.99 -7.21
N LYS A 102 -16.71 7.82 -7.52
CA LYS A 102 -17.23 7.89 -8.89
C LYS A 102 -17.11 9.27 -9.52
N LYS A 103 -17.20 10.35 -8.73
CA LYS A 103 -16.95 11.73 -9.21
C LYS A 103 -15.46 11.99 -9.47
N ILE A 104 -14.56 11.31 -8.76
CA ILE A 104 -13.10 11.39 -8.99
C ILE A 104 -12.68 10.59 -10.24
N GLY A 105 -13.46 9.57 -10.62
CA GLY A 105 -13.24 8.75 -11.82
C GLY A 105 -12.97 7.27 -11.55
N TYR A 106 -13.02 6.83 -10.30
CA TYR A 106 -12.93 5.41 -9.95
C TYR A 106 -14.27 4.69 -10.17
N ASN A 107 -14.25 3.41 -10.53
CA ASN A 107 -15.46 2.58 -10.55
C ASN A 107 -15.72 1.98 -9.16
N PRO A 108 -16.84 2.30 -8.47
CA PRO A 108 -17.14 1.73 -7.16
C PRO A 108 -17.17 0.20 -7.14
N ASP A 109 -17.60 -0.45 -8.22
CA ASP A 109 -17.64 -1.91 -8.31
C ASP A 109 -16.25 -2.57 -8.25
N THR A 110 -15.18 -1.78 -8.45
CA THR A 110 -13.78 -2.26 -8.41
C THR A 110 -13.15 -2.16 -7.00
N VAL A 111 -13.87 -1.56 -6.04
CA VAL A 111 -13.40 -1.21 -4.70
C VAL A 111 -14.07 -2.10 -3.65
N ALA A 112 -13.27 -2.71 -2.77
CA ALA A 112 -13.78 -3.46 -1.63
C ALA A 112 -14.20 -2.51 -0.51
N PHE A 113 -15.42 -2.68 0.00
CA PHE A 113 -15.91 -2.00 1.19
C PHE A 113 -16.00 -3.03 2.33
N GLU A 114 -15.16 -2.87 3.35
CA GLU A 114 -15.03 -3.81 4.48
C GLU A 114 -15.18 -3.03 5.80
N PRO A 115 -16.17 -3.36 6.65
CA PRO A 115 -16.27 -2.77 7.98
C PRO A 115 -15.23 -3.42 8.93
N ILE A 116 -14.23 -2.65 9.37
CA ILE A 116 -13.12 -3.16 10.21
C ILE A 116 -13.02 -2.45 11.56
N SER A 117 -12.71 -3.17 12.64
CA SER A 117 -12.22 -2.53 13.87
C SER A 117 -10.70 -2.64 13.93
N GLY A 118 -9.99 -1.58 13.55
CA GLY A 118 -8.52 -1.54 13.67
C GLY A 118 -8.04 -1.68 15.12
N TRP A 119 -8.92 -1.41 16.10
CA TRP A 119 -8.66 -1.59 17.52
C TRP A 119 -8.79 -3.05 17.96
N ASN A 120 -10.00 -3.62 17.84
CA ASN A 120 -10.30 -4.99 18.29
C ASN A 120 -9.64 -6.04 17.38
N GLY A 121 -9.41 -5.70 16.11
CA GLY A 121 -9.02 -6.63 15.06
C GLY A 121 -10.19 -7.22 14.25
N ASP A 122 -11.42 -6.73 14.43
CA ASP A 122 -12.61 -7.20 13.69
C ASP A 122 -12.41 -7.05 12.17
N ASN A 123 -12.68 -8.13 11.43
CA ASN A 123 -12.52 -8.25 9.97
C ASN A 123 -11.10 -7.88 9.45
N MET A 124 -10.07 -7.83 10.30
CA MET A 124 -8.72 -7.49 9.87
C MET A 124 -8.03 -8.65 9.16
N LEU A 125 -7.94 -9.80 9.84
CA LEU A 125 -7.39 -11.06 9.31
C LEU A 125 -8.38 -12.22 9.40
N GLU A 126 -9.40 -12.11 10.24
CA GLU A 126 -10.40 -13.14 10.53
C GLU A 126 -11.78 -12.47 10.60
N PRO A 127 -12.87 -13.14 10.19
CA PRO A 127 -14.22 -12.60 10.26
C PRO A 127 -14.67 -12.32 11.69
N SER A 128 -15.34 -11.18 11.91
CA SER A 128 -15.83 -10.75 13.21
C SER A 128 -17.11 -11.49 13.63
N ALA A 129 -17.11 -12.03 14.85
CA ALA A 129 -18.32 -12.53 15.50
C ALA A 129 -19.36 -11.43 15.78
N HIS A 130 -18.95 -10.15 15.81
CA HIS A 130 -19.83 -9.01 16.07
C HIS A 130 -20.55 -8.49 14.81
N MET A 131 -20.12 -8.89 13.61
CA MET A 131 -20.63 -8.38 12.33
C MET A 131 -21.30 -9.48 11.49
N SER A 132 -22.06 -10.39 12.12
CA SER A 132 -22.73 -11.52 11.45
C SER A 132 -23.72 -11.14 10.33
N TRP A 133 -24.12 -9.87 10.26
CA TRP A 133 -24.91 -9.29 9.17
C TRP A 133 -24.08 -9.11 7.89
N PHE A 134 -22.79 -8.80 8.01
CA PHE A 134 -21.89 -8.61 6.87
C PHE A 134 -21.61 -9.96 6.19
N LYS A 135 -21.79 -10.01 4.86
CA LYS A 135 -21.64 -11.24 4.04
C LYS A 135 -20.38 -11.24 3.18
N GLY A 136 -19.48 -10.30 3.43
CA GLY A 136 -18.30 -10.06 2.61
C GLY A 136 -18.49 -8.95 1.59
N TRP A 137 -17.37 -8.40 1.13
CA TRP A 137 -17.30 -7.51 -0.02
C TRP A 137 -17.24 -8.31 -1.32
N LYS A 138 -17.57 -7.64 -2.41
CA LYS A 138 -17.38 -8.15 -3.77
C LYS A 138 -16.81 -7.06 -4.65
N VAL A 139 -15.81 -7.43 -5.44
CA VAL A 139 -15.10 -6.58 -6.39
C VAL A 139 -15.21 -7.20 -7.78
N THR A 140 -15.59 -6.38 -8.76
CA THR A 140 -15.74 -6.77 -10.17
C THR A 140 -14.79 -5.93 -11.02
N ARG A 141 -13.73 -6.56 -11.55
CA ARG A 141 -12.76 -5.93 -12.47
C ARG A 141 -12.79 -6.66 -13.82
N LYS A 142 -12.25 -6.03 -14.87
CA LYS A 142 -12.12 -6.63 -16.20
C LYS A 142 -11.29 -7.92 -16.16
N ASP A 143 -10.26 -7.91 -15.32
CA ASP A 143 -9.23 -8.96 -15.24
C ASP A 143 -9.52 -10.00 -14.15
N GLY A 144 -10.70 -9.95 -13.52
CA GLY A 144 -11.15 -10.89 -12.50
C GLY A 144 -12.15 -10.28 -11.51
N SER A 145 -13.08 -11.10 -11.03
CA SER A 145 -13.91 -10.76 -9.86
C SER A 145 -13.34 -11.43 -8.61
N ALA A 146 -13.42 -10.74 -7.48
CA ALA A 146 -12.97 -11.23 -6.18
C ALA A 146 -14.04 -10.96 -5.11
N SER A 147 -14.03 -11.74 -4.04
CA SER A 147 -14.88 -11.56 -2.86
C SER A 147 -14.17 -12.11 -1.64
N GLY A 148 -14.41 -11.50 -0.48
CA GLY A 148 -13.84 -11.90 0.80
C GLY A 148 -14.58 -11.25 1.95
N THR A 149 -14.11 -11.51 3.16
CA THR A 149 -14.76 -11.11 4.44
C THR A 149 -13.80 -10.40 5.40
N THR A 150 -12.56 -10.17 4.96
CA THR A 150 -11.51 -9.53 5.73
C THR A 150 -10.70 -8.55 4.89
N LEU A 151 -10.02 -7.63 5.59
CA LEU A 151 -9.05 -6.71 4.99
C LEU A 151 -7.86 -7.45 4.38
N LEU A 152 -7.37 -8.53 5.01
CA LEU A 152 -6.27 -9.32 4.46
C LEU A 152 -6.64 -9.92 3.10
N GLU A 153 -7.82 -10.54 2.96
CA GLU A 153 -8.32 -11.04 1.67
C GLU A 153 -8.46 -9.91 0.62
N ALA A 154 -8.83 -8.70 1.05
CA ALA A 154 -8.96 -7.54 0.16
C ALA A 154 -7.59 -7.02 -0.33
N LEU A 155 -6.53 -7.20 0.47
CA LEU A 155 -5.15 -6.92 0.07
C LEU A 155 -4.57 -8.03 -0.81
N ASP A 156 -4.82 -9.29 -0.49
CA ASP A 156 -4.39 -10.45 -1.30
C ASP A 156 -5.07 -10.47 -2.68
N CYS A 157 -6.25 -9.85 -2.84
CA CYS A 157 -6.90 -9.68 -4.13
C CYS A 157 -6.42 -8.45 -4.93
N ILE A 158 -5.40 -7.72 -4.49
CA ILE A 158 -4.80 -6.63 -5.29
C ILE A 158 -4.07 -7.26 -6.48
N LEU A 159 -4.46 -6.85 -7.69
CA LEU A 159 -3.75 -7.24 -8.90
C LEU A 159 -2.37 -6.57 -8.89
N PRO A 160 -1.27 -7.31 -9.10
CA PRO A 160 0.05 -6.70 -9.27
C PRO A 160 0.03 -5.60 -10.33
N PRO A 161 0.69 -4.46 -10.10
CA PRO A 161 0.78 -3.42 -11.11
C PRO A 161 1.51 -3.98 -12.34
N THR A 162 0.94 -3.78 -13.53
CA THR A 162 1.63 -4.10 -14.77
C THR A 162 2.83 -3.16 -14.93
N HIS A 163 4.03 -3.73 -15.00
CA HIS A 163 5.21 -2.96 -15.34
C HIS A 163 4.98 -2.29 -16.72
N PRO A 164 5.14 -0.97 -16.84
CA PRO A 164 4.84 -0.25 -18.09
C PRO A 164 5.96 -0.40 -19.13
N THR A 165 6.35 -1.64 -19.44
CA THR A 165 7.41 -2.01 -20.40
C THR A 165 7.07 -1.60 -21.83
N ASP A 166 5.77 -1.59 -22.17
CA ASP A 166 5.27 -1.26 -23.50
C ASP A 166 5.13 0.26 -23.73
N LYS A 167 5.38 1.07 -22.70
CA LYS A 167 5.38 2.54 -22.81
C LYS A 167 6.76 3.04 -23.24
N PRO A 168 6.88 4.25 -23.80
CA PRO A 168 8.19 4.83 -24.14
C PRO A 168 9.10 4.94 -22.92
N LEU A 169 10.41 4.77 -23.14
CA LEU A 169 11.42 4.84 -22.08
C LEU A 169 11.41 6.21 -21.38
N HIS A 170 11.23 6.22 -20.05
CA HIS A 170 11.45 7.38 -19.20
C HIS A 170 12.30 6.96 -17.99
N LEU A 171 13.45 7.61 -17.84
CA LEU A 171 14.44 7.34 -16.79
C LEU A 171 14.88 8.69 -16.20
N PRO A 172 14.26 9.16 -15.11
CA PRO A 172 14.70 10.34 -14.39
C PRO A 172 16.09 10.12 -13.79
N LEU A 173 17.04 11.00 -14.11
CA LEU A 173 18.39 10.95 -13.57
C LEU A 173 18.39 11.42 -12.11
N GLN A 174 19.00 10.62 -11.24
CA GLN A 174 19.25 10.94 -9.84
C GLN A 174 20.63 11.59 -9.70
N ASP A 175 21.66 10.93 -10.24
CA ASP A 175 23.06 11.35 -10.19
C ASP A 175 23.76 11.16 -11.55
N VAL A 176 24.89 11.85 -11.75
CA VAL A 176 25.74 11.69 -12.92
C VAL A 176 27.21 11.67 -12.50
N TYR A 177 27.88 10.55 -12.78
CA TYR A 177 29.29 10.35 -12.45
C TYR A 177 30.19 10.46 -13.68
N LYS A 178 31.47 10.76 -13.46
CA LYS A 178 32.53 10.66 -14.48
C LYS A 178 33.59 9.68 -13.99
N ILE A 179 33.66 8.52 -14.62
CA ILE A 179 34.56 7.42 -14.24
C ILE A 179 35.70 7.36 -15.26
N GLY A 180 36.94 7.43 -14.79
CA GLY A 180 38.13 7.32 -15.64
C GLY A 180 38.15 6.00 -16.40
N GLY A 181 38.32 6.06 -17.73
CA GLY A 181 38.31 4.88 -18.60
C GLY A 181 36.93 4.43 -19.10
N ILE A 182 35.84 4.82 -18.45
CA ILE A 182 34.46 4.50 -18.88
C ILE A 182 33.76 5.71 -19.50
N GLY A 183 33.91 6.89 -18.91
CA GLY A 183 33.26 8.12 -19.35
C GLY A 183 32.17 8.61 -18.39
N THR A 184 31.09 9.15 -18.95
CA THR A 184 29.95 9.69 -18.17
C THR A 184 28.93 8.59 -17.89
N VAL A 185 28.61 8.37 -16.61
CA VAL A 185 27.65 7.34 -16.16
C VAL A 185 26.50 8.01 -15.42
N PRO A 186 25.33 8.20 -16.06
CA PRO A 186 24.12 8.65 -15.38
C PRO A 186 23.45 7.49 -14.64
N VAL A 187 22.90 7.77 -13.45
CA VAL A 187 22.21 6.80 -12.59
C VAL A 187 20.79 7.27 -12.35
N GLY A 188 19.82 6.36 -12.36
CA GLY A 188 18.43 6.66 -12.09
C GLY A 188 17.53 5.43 -12.17
N ARG A 189 16.24 5.62 -11.92
CA ARG A 189 15.23 4.55 -11.94
C ARG A 189 14.48 4.56 -13.27
N VAL A 190 14.30 3.41 -13.90
CA VAL A 190 13.41 3.28 -15.07
C VAL A 190 11.97 3.30 -14.56
N GLU A 191 11.22 4.34 -14.91
CA GLU A 191 9.81 4.49 -14.52
C GLU A 191 8.87 3.92 -15.60
N THR A 192 9.23 4.03 -16.88
CA THR A 192 8.52 3.41 -17.99
C THR A 192 9.45 2.92 -19.09
N GLY A 193 8.99 1.94 -19.87
CA GLY A 193 9.72 1.34 -20.97
C GLY A 193 10.82 0.37 -20.53
N VAL A 194 11.76 0.12 -21.44
CA VAL A 194 12.93 -0.74 -21.23
C VAL A 194 14.16 0.00 -21.75
N LEU A 195 15.26 -0.03 -20.99
CA LEU A 195 16.58 0.45 -21.40
C LEU A 195 17.44 -0.76 -21.79
N LYS A 196 18.13 -0.70 -22.92
CA LYS A 196 19.08 -1.72 -23.38
C LYS A 196 20.34 -1.07 -23.97
N PRO A 197 21.49 -1.76 -23.94
CA PRO A 197 22.66 -1.41 -24.75
C PRO A 197 22.28 -1.23 -26.23
N GLY A 198 22.98 -0.32 -26.92
CA GLY A 198 22.75 0.03 -28.33
C GLY A 198 21.54 0.92 -28.60
N MET A 199 20.68 1.20 -27.61
CA MET A 199 19.58 2.16 -27.79
C MET A 199 20.13 3.59 -27.93
N VAL A 200 19.59 4.35 -28.88
CA VAL A 200 19.78 5.81 -28.94
C VAL A 200 18.72 6.47 -28.05
N VAL A 201 19.17 7.16 -27.00
CA VAL A 201 18.34 7.87 -26.03
C VAL A 201 18.52 9.37 -26.16
N THR A 202 17.49 10.14 -25.76
CA THR A 202 17.53 11.61 -25.77
C THR A 202 17.33 12.16 -24.37
N CYS A 203 18.30 12.93 -23.88
CA CYS A 203 18.28 13.55 -22.56
C CYS A 203 17.51 14.88 -22.60
N ALA A 204 16.31 14.92 -22.03
CA ALA A 204 15.58 16.17 -21.76
C ALA A 204 16.08 16.83 -20.46
N PRO A 205 15.97 18.16 -20.29
CA PRO A 205 15.49 19.15 -21.27
C PRO A 205 16.57 19.61 -22.26
N VAL A 206 17.83 19.19 -22.09
CA VAL A 206 18.98 19.64 -22.90
C VAL A 206 18.92 19.17 -24.37
N ASN A 207 18.03 18.22 -24.68
CA ASN A 207 17.77 17.67 -26.00
C ASN A 207 19.00 17.10 -26.72
N VAL A 208 19.89 16.45 -25.94
CA VAL A 208 21.09 15.77 -26.44
C VAL A 208 20.77 14.30 -26.62
N SER A 209 21.01 13.77 -27.82
CA SER A 209 20.89 12.32 -28.11
C SER A 209 22.24 11.62 -28.04
N THR A 210 22.27 10.42 -27.48
CA THR A 210 23.47 9.58 -27.37
C THR A 210 23.11 8.09 -27.41
N GLU A 211 24.07 7.24 -27.74
CA GLU A 211 23.92 5.78 -27.72
C GLU A 211 24.29 5.22 -26.33
N VAL A 212 23.47 4.32 -25.79
CA VAL A 212 23.70 3.60 -24.54
C VAL A 212 24.73 2.51 -24.78
N LYS A 213 25.90 2.57 -24.13
CA LYS A 213 26.99 1.59 -24.35
C LYS A 213 26.88 0.35 -23.48
N SER A 214 26.48 0.50 -22.22
CA SER A 214 26.20 -0.61 -21.30
C SER A 214 25.11 -0.19 -20.32
N VAL A 215 24.51 -1.18 -19.65
CA VAL A 215 23.55 -0.99 -18.55
C VAL A 215 24.00 -1.89 -17.40
N GLU A 216 24.09 -1.34 -16.20
CA GLU A 216 24.52 -2.07 -15.00
C GLU A 216 23.53 -1.84 -13.85
N MET A 217 23.29 -2.88 -13.06
CA MET A 217 22.53 -2.79 -11.80
C MET A 217 23.26 -3.64 -10.74
N HIS A 218 23.57 -3.06 -9.58
CA HIS A 218 24.29 -3.74 -8.49
C HIS A 218 25.61 -4.43 -8.89
N HIS A 219 26.36 -3.83 -9.84
CA HIS A 219 27.59 -4.36 -10.43
C HIS A 219 27.43 -5.61 -11.32
N GLU A 220 26.21 -5.97 -11.69
CA GLU A 220 25.92 -6.93 -12.75
C GLU A 220 25.55 -6.18 -14.04
N ALA A 221 26.11 -6.62 -15.17
CA ALA A 221 25.84 -6.05 -16.49
C ALA A 221 24.61 -6.72 -17.14
N PHE A 222 23.79 -5.92 -17.83
CA PHE A 222 22.58 -6.37 -18.51
C PHE A 222 22.73 -6.26 -20.03
N GLU A 223 22.31 -7.31 -20.75
CA GLU A 223 22.28 -7.42 -22.22
C GLU A 223 20.94 -6.93 -22.84
#